data_AF-A0A9D2SST7-F1
#
_entry.id   AF-A0A9D2SST7-F1
#
_cell.length_a   1.000
_cell.length_b   1.000
_cell.length_c   1.000
_cell.angle_alpha   90.00
_cell.angle_beta   90.00
_cell.angle_gamma   90.00
#
_symmetry.space_group_name_H-M   'P 1'
#
loop_
_entity.id
_entity.type
_entity.pdbx_description
1 polymer ?
#
loop_
_entity_poly.entity_id
_entity_poly.type
_entity_poly.pdbx_seq_one_letter_code
_entity_poly.pdbx_strand_id
1 'polypeptide(L)'
;MTVDSMLIEYGELRSEIRGCMQLQCTLLTLFVTAIGIVFALLFKTDGNDITDGMTIQSVGLCLIPGISAFCGVLWLDQVFRQIRIDSYIYELEERVNRILKTQSTVLDHEYYPALYWEHCVNQQNTNVSDSGILSRLKLHLNYINPNLIYYYIGLMVFALVPVISWILVYQQVGLTFGVWSILGALFFVCYVIFATIDVVAIIKSRNYDKNNE
;
A
#
# COMPACT_ATOMS: atom_id res chain seq x y z
N MET A 1 -19.85 -22.96 14.73
CA MET A 1 -18.41 -22.65 14.73
C MET A 1 -17.99 -22.45 16.18
N THR A 2 -16.96 -23.15 16.64
CA THR A 2 -16.48 -23.06 18.04
C THR A 2 -15.51 -21.90 18.20
N VAL A 3 -15.36 -21.36 19.41
CA VAL A 3 -14.39 -20.27 19.69
C VAL A 3 -12.98 -20.68 19.30
N ASP A 4 -12.60 -21.94 19.57
CA ASP A 4 -11.29 -22.47 19.17
C ASP A 4 -11.05 -22.42 17.66
N SER A 5 -12.06 -22.73 16.84
CA SER A 5 -11.94 -22.63 15.38
C SER A 5 -11.76 -21.18 14.90
N MET A 6 -12.38 -20.20 15.58
CA MET A 6 -12.20 -18.78 15.25
C MET A 6 -10.80 -18.29 15.65
N LEU A 7 -10.25 -18.77 16.77
CA LEU A 7 -8.89 -18.41 17.21
C LEU A 7 -7.80 -18.98 16.28
N ILE A 8 -8.02 -20.19 15.75
CA ILE A 8 -7.12 -20.76 14.73
C ILE A 8 -7.15 -19.91 13.46
N GLU A 9 -8.34 -19.59 12.96
CA GLU A 9 -8.53 -18.73 11.79
C GLU A 9 -7.87 -17.35 11.98
N TYR A 10 -8.02 -16.74 13.16
CA TYR A 10 -7.33 -15.50 13.51
C TYR A 10 -5.80 -15.60 13.36
N GLY A 11 -5.22 -16.69 13.87
CA GLY A 11 -3.78 -16.95 13.75
C GLY A 11 -3.32 -17.09 12.30
N GLU A 12 -4.12 -17.77 11.48
CA GLU A 12 -3.87 -17.94 10.04
C GLU A 12 -3.92 -16.61 9.30
N LEU A 13 -4.97 -15.80 9.51
CA LEU A 13 -5.13 -14.48 8.90
C LEU A 13 -3.97 -13.54 9.26
N ARG A 14 -3.51 -13.59 10.52
CA ARG A 14 -2.36 -12.81 10.98
C ARG A 14 -1.06 -13.24 10.31
N SER A 15 -0.90 -14.53 10.04
CA SER A 15 0.25 -15.04 9.28
C SER A 15 0.20 -14.59 7.82
N GLU A 16 -1.00 -14.52 7.21
CA GLU A 16 -1.19 -14.05 5.84
C GLU A 16 -0.83 -12.56 5.70
N ILE A 17 -1.21 -11.71 6.67
CA ILE A 17 -0.81 -10.29 6.69
C ILE A 17 0.71 -10.14 6.68
N ARG A 18 1.43 -10.93 7.48
CA ARG A 18 2.91 -10.90 7.50
C ARG A 18 3.49 -11.33 6.15
N GLY A 19 2.89 -12.33 5.52
CA GLY A 19 3.24 -12.75 4.16
C GLY A 19 3.07 -11.63 3.12
N CYS A 20 1.94 -10.90 3.18
CA CYS A 20 1.68 -9.75 2.31
C CYS A 20 2.73 -8.65 2.50
N MET A 21 3.07 -8.32 3.74
CA MET A 21 4.10 -7.31 4.05
C MET A 21 5.49 -7.72 3.51
N GLN A 22 5.86 -8.99 3.66
CA GLN A 22 7.12 -9.51 3.11
C GLN A 22 7.14 -9.43 1.58
N LEU A 23 6.04 -9.73 0.91
CA LEU A 23 5.94 -9.62 -0.54
C LEU A 23 6.01 -8.16 -1.01
N GLN A 24 5.37 -7.22 -0.31
CA GLN A 24 5.49 -5.78 -0.58
C GLN A 24 6.95 -5.31 -0.51
N CYS A 25 7.68 -5.68 0.54
CA CYS A 25 9.12 -5.37 0.66
C CYS A 25 9.94 -6.01 -0.47
N THR A 26 9.61 -7.25 -0.84
CA THR A 26 10.29 -7.98 -1.93
C THR A 26 10.07 -7.28 -3.28
N LEU A 27 8.83 -6.87 -3.58
CA LEU A 27 8.48 -6.11 -4.79
C LEU A 27 9.21 -4.78 -4.84
N LEU A 28 9.26 -4.03 -3.72
CA LEU A 28 9.99 -2.77 -3.65
C LEU A 28 11.50 -2.97 -3.87
N THR A 29 12.09 -4.00 -3.27
CA THR A 29 13.53 -4.32 -3.44
C THR A 29 13.85 -4.71 -4.88
N LEU A 30 12.99 -5.53 -5.50
CA LEU A 30 13.12 -5.94 -6.89
C LEU A 30 13.00 -4.74 -7.83
N PHE A 31 12.05 -3.86 -7.57
CA PHE A 31 11.85 -2.62 -8.33
C PHE A 31 13.09 -1.71 -8.26
N VAL A 32 13.61 -1.43 -7.06
CA VAL A 32 14.81 -0.61 -6.88
C VAL A 32 16.02 -1.23 -7.57
N THR A 33 16.17 -2.56 -7.49
CA THR A 33 17.28 -3.27 -8.15
C THR A 33 17.16 -3.20 -9.67
N ALA A 34 15.97 -3.45 -10.21
CA ALA A 34 15.71 -3.38 -11.65
C ALA A 34 15.99 -1.97 -12.19
N ILE A 35 15.52 -0.94 -11.49
CA ILE A 35 15.79 0.45 -11.86
C ILE A 35 17.28 0.77 -11.77
N GLY A 36 17.96 0.33 -10.71
CA GLY A 36 19.41 0.54 -10.57
C GLY A 36 20.21 -0.04 -11.74
N ILE A 37 19.87 -1.26 -12.18
CA ILE A 37 20.49 -1.90 -13.35
C ILE A 37 20.20 -1.07 -14.62
N VAL A 38 18.96 -0.67 -14.82
CA VAL A 38 18.54 0.11 -15.99
C VAL A 38 19.22 1.48 -16.04
N PHE A 39 19.34 2.17 -14.91
CA PHE A 39 20.08 3.44 -14.82
C PHE A 39 21.58 3.26 -15.07
N ALA A 40 22.20 2.20 -14.54
CA ALA A 40 23.61 1.93 -14.79
C ALA A 40 23.89 1.68 -16.30
N LEU A 41 22.95 1.05 -17.00
CA LEU A 41 23.02 0.88 -18.45
C LEU A 41 22.88 2.22 -19.20
N LEU A 42 21.97 3.10 -18.76
CA LEU A 42 21.78 4.43 -19.35
C LEU A 42 23.04 5.31 -19.29
N PHE A 43 23.73 5.32 -18.14
CA PHE A 43 24.91 6.18 -17.91
C PHE A 43 26.23 5.61 -18.43
N LYS A 44 26.25 4.37 -18.96
CA LYS A 44 27.46 3.76 -19.54
C LYS A 44 27.70 4.21 -20.99
N THR A 45 26.71 4.82 -21.64
CA THR A 45 26.75 5.17 -23.06
C THR A 45 27.48 6.50 -23.27
N ASP A 46 28.64 6.46 -23.95
CA ASP A 46 29.40 7.65 -24.35
C ASP A 46 28.67 8.31 -25.53
N GLY A 47 27.81 9.29 -25.20
CA GLY A 47 26.74 9.82 -26.06
C GLY A 47 27.15 10.56 -27.33
N ASN A 48 27.75 9.87 -28.30
CA ASN A 48 28.09 10.44 -29.60
C ASN A 48 27.33 9.80 -30.79
N ASP A 49 26.61 8.69 -30.58
CA ASP A 49 25.87 8.00 -31.65
C ASP A 49 24.34 8.18 -31.55
N ILE A 50 23.69 8.30 -32.71
CA ILE A 50 22.22 8.46 -32.85
C ILE A 50 21.47 7.25 -32.25
N THR A 51 22.06 6.05 -32.34
CA THR A 51 21.55 4.82 -31.71
C THR A 51 21.54 4.89 -30.18
N ASP A 52 22.46 5.64 -29.59
CA ASP A 52 22.52 5.82 -28.14
C ASP A 52 21.39 6.75 -27.67
N GLY A 53 21.07 7.79 -28.46
CA GLY A 53 19.92 8.66 -28.21
C GLY A 53 18.57 7.90 -28.24
N MET A 54 18.38 7.00 -29.21
CA MET A 54 17.15 6.17 -29.27
C MET A 54 17.07 5.17 -28.11
N THR A 55 18.21 4.59 -27.72
CA THR A 55 18.29 3.67 -26.57
C THR A 55 17.91 4.39 -25.27
N ILE A 56 18.50 5.57 -25.03
CA ILE A 56 18.19 6.40 -23.85
C ILE A 56 16.71 6.77 -23.81
N GLN A 57 16.12 7.15 -24.93
CA GLN A 57 14.70 7.46 -25.02
C GLN A 57 13.80 6.25 -24.76
N SER A 58 14.06 5.11 -25.40
CA SER A 58 13.22 3.91 -25.22
C SER A 58 13.25 3.42 -23.77
N VAL A 59 14.42 3.44 -23.14
CA VAL A 59 14.61 2.97 -21.78
C VAL A 59 13.99 3.94 -20.77
N GLY A 60 14.34 5.23 -20.84
CA GLY A 60 13.89 6.19 -19.84
C GLY A 60 12.45 6.69 -20.04
N LEU A 61 11.95 6.72 -21.28
CA LEU A 61 10.57 7.16 -21.56
C LEU A 61 9.55 6.03 -21.57
N CYS A 62 9.95 4.77 -21.85
CA CYS A 62 9.01 3.65 -21.96
C CYS A 62 9.28 2.54 -20.94
N LEU A 63 10.52 2.03 -20.87
CA LEU A 63 10.83 0.85 -20.05
C LEU A 63 10.73 1.14 -18.54
N ILE A 64 11.33 2.24 -18.06
CA ILE A 64 11.24 2.63 -16.64
C ILE A 64 9.77 2.89 -16.22
N PRO A 65 8.96 3.68 -16.95
CA PRO A 65 7.54 3.82 -16.64
C PRO A 65 6.76 2.50 -16.67
N GLY A 66 7.05 1.62 -17.63
CA GLY A 66 6.41 0.31 -17.73
C GLY A 66 6.71 -0.60 -16.53
N ILE A 67 7.98 -0.69 -16.10
CA ILE A 67 8.38 -1.44 -14.91
C ILE A 67 7.73 -0.84 -13.65
N SER A 68 7.71 0.49 -13.53
CA SER A 68 7.09 1.16 -12.39
C SER A 68 5.58 0.93 -12.32
N ALA A 69 4.89 1.01 -13.45
CA ALA A 69 3.47 0.71 -13.55
C ALA A 69 3.20 -0.75 -13.13
N PHE A 70 3.95 -1.71 -13.67
CA PHE A 70 3.78 -3.13 -13.38
C PHE A 70 4.05 -3.47 -11.91
N CYS A 71 5.19 -3.06 -11.37
CA CYS A 71 5.53 -3.28 -9.97
C CYS A 71 4.58 -2.53 -9.03
N GLY A 72 4.18 -1.31 -9.39
CA GLY A 72 3.25 -0.49 -8.61
C GLY A 72 1.87 -1.13 -8.49
N VAL A 73 1.31 -1.67 -9.59
CA VAL A 73 0.03 -2.40 -9.55
C VAL A 73 0.14 -3.64 -8.66
N LEU A 74 1.18 -4.46 -8.83
CA LEU A 74 1.37 -5.66 -7.99
C LEU A 74 1.53 -5.30 -6.51
N TRP A 75 2.23 -4.21 -6.22
CA TRP A 75 2.41 -3.74 -4.86
C TRP A 75 1.08 -3.25 -4.27
N LEU A 76 0.27 -2.51 -5.03
CA LEU A 76 -1.06 -2.05 -4.61
C LEU A 76 -2.03 -3.20 -4.36
N ASP A 77 -1.99 -4.26 -5.18
CA ASP A 77 -2.78 -5.47 -4.97
C ASP A 77 -2.49 -6.12 -3.60
N GLN A 78 -1.22 -6.15 -3.18
CA GLN A 78 -0.86 -6.65 -1.85
C GLN A 78 -1.36 -5.76 -0.73
N VAL A 79 -1.35 -4.43 -0.91
CA VAL A 79 -1.92 -3.49 0.05
C VAL A 79 -3.44 -3.68 0.16
N PHE A 80 -4.12 -3.85 -0.97
CA PHE A 80 -5.55 -4.13 -1.01
C PHE A 80 -5.92 -5.39 -0.22
N ARG A 81 -5.20 -6.50 -0.50
CA ARG A 81 -5.38 -7.76 0.22
C ARG A 81 -5.18 -7.58 1.72
N GLN A 82 -4.13 -6.88 2.13
CA GLN A 82 -3.84 -6.64 3.54
C GLN A 82 -4.97 -5.86 4.24
N ILE A 83 -5.51 -4.81 3.61
CA ILE A 83 -6.61 -4.03 4.18
C ILE A 83 -7.88 -4.88 4.31
N ARG A 84 -8.18 -5.71 3.30
CA ARG A 84 -9.35 -6.60 3.35
C ARG A 84 -9.24 -7.62 4.49
N ILE A 85 -8.06 -8.21 4.69
CA ILE A 85 -7.84 -9.16 5.78
C ILE A 85 -7.94 -8.45 7.12
N ASP A 86 -7.40 -7.23 7.25
CA ASP A 86 -7.46 -6.42 8.48
C ASP A 86 -8.92 -6.11 8.89
N SER A 87 -9.77 -5.68 7.94
CA SER A 87 -11.23 -5.52 8.17
C SER A 87 -11.88 -6.83 8.65
N TYR A 88 -11.53 -7.96 8.04
CA TYR A 88 -12.11 -9.25 8.41
C TYR A 88 -11.66 -9.71 9.80
N ILE A 89 -10.39 -9.46 10.16
CA ILE A 89 -9.88 -9.72 11.50
C ILE A 89 -10.67 -8.94 12.54
N TYR A 90 -10.97 -7.67 12.29
CA TYR A 90 -11.77 -6.86 13.20
C TYR A 90 -13.18 -7.45 13.41
N GLU A 91 -13.87 -7.85 12.33
CA GLU A 91 -15.16 -8.53 12.45
C GLU A 91 -15.07 -9.83 13.26
N LEU A 92 -14.00 -10.60 13.06
CA LEU A 92 -13.79 -11.88 13.74
C LEU A 92 -13.51 -11.67 15.24
N GLU A 93 -12.68 -10.69 15.61
CA GLU A 93 -12.46 -10.29 17.00
C GLU A 93 -13.78 -9.88 17.69
N GLU A 94 -14.63 -9.14 16.99
CA GLU A 94 -15.94 -8.71 17.52
C GLU A 94 -16.91 -9.89 17.70
N ARG A 95 -16.95 -10.83 16.74
CA ARG A 95 -17.77 -12.06 16.83
C ARG A 95 -17.32 -12.95 18.00
N VAL A 96 -16.02 -13.13 18.19
CA VAL A 96 -15.47 -13.90 19.31
C VAL A 96 -15.83 -13.24 20.64
N ASN A 97 -15.67 -11.92 20.75
CA ASN A 97 -16.06 -11.18 21.95
C ASN A 97 -17.56 -11.29 22.25
N ARG A 98 -18.43 -11.26 21.24
CA ARG A 98 -19.88 -11.46 21.42
C ARG A 98 -20.17 -12.86 21.97
N ILE A 99 -19.59 -13.92 21.40
CA ILE A 99 -19.82 -15.30 21.85
C ILE A 99 -19.34 -15.50 23.29
N LEU A 100 -18.14 -15.01 23.62
CA LEU A 100 -17.59 -15.11 24.97
C LEU A 100 -18.41 -14.34 26.00
N LYS A 101 -18.89 -13.12 25.66
CA LYS A 101 -19.81 -12.35 26.51
C LYS A 101 -21.15 -13.03 26.73
N THR A 102 -21.66 -13.76 25.73
CA THR A 102 -22.93 -14.49 25.84
C THR A 102 -22.79 -15.73 26.73
N GLN A 103 -21.59 -16.31 26.79
CA GLN A 103 -21.26 -17.43 27.69
C GLN A 103 -20.92 -16.98 29.13
N SER A 104 -20.47 -15.73 29.31
CA SER A 104 -20.12 -15.15 30.61
C SER A 104 -21.27 -14.35 31.24
N THR A 105 -22.50 -14.87 31.22
CA THR A 105 -23.65 -14.28 31.93
C THR A 105 -23.56 -14.52 33.44
N VAL A 106 -22.58 -13.92 34.14
CA VAL A 106 -22.63 -13.54 35.58
C VAL A 106 -21.40 -12.65 35.84
N LEU A 107 -21.64 -11.49 36.47
CA LEU A 107 -20.70 -10.46 36.98
C LEU A 107 -20.44 -9.23 36.07
N ASP A 108 -21.29 -8.22 36.34
CA ASP A 108 -20.96 -6.80 36.51
C ASP A 108 -20.41 -6.00 35.33
N HIS A 109 -21.36 -5.37 34.62
CA HIS A 109 -21.46 -3.95 34.24
C HIS A 109 -20.31 -3.13 33.66
N GLU A 110 -19.15 -3.69 33.35
CA GLU A 110 -18.06 -2.91 32.77
C GLU A 110 -17.64 -3.49 31.42
N TYR A 111 -17.64 -2.66 30.38
CA TYR A 111 -17.40 -3.03 28.99
C TYR A 111 -15.92 -3.40 28.77
N TYR A 112 -15.47 -4.51 29.34
CA TYR A 112 -14.14 -5.04 29.09
C TYR A 112 -14.21 -6.15 28.03
N PRO A 113 -13.29 -6.17 27.06
CA PRO A 113 -13.20 -7.25 26.09
C PRO A 113 -12.74 -8.53 26.82
N ALA A 114 -13.37 -9.67 26.52
CA ALA A 114 -13.09 -10.95 27.19
C ALA A 114 -11.69 -11.50 26.85
N LEU A 115 -11.13 -11.09 25.71
CA LEU A 115 -9.72 -11.22 25.36
C LEU A 115 -9.12 -9.85 25.05
N TYR A 116 -7.85 -9.66 25.40
CA TYR A 116 -7.11 -8.44 25.05
C TYR A 116 -6.64 -8.52 23.59
N TRP A 117 -7.41 -7.91 22.69
CA TRP A 117 -7.09 -7.84 21.26
C TRP A 117 -6.18 -6.67 20.95
N GLU A 118 -5.44 -6.75 19.85
CA GLU A 118 -4.58 -5.63 19.39
C GLU A 118 -5.39 -4.36 19.12
N HIS A 119 -6.63 -4.50 18.60
CA HIS A 119 -7.54 -3.38 18.42
C HIS A 119 -7.98 -2.72 19.74
N CYS A 120 -8.13 -3.50 20.82
CA CYS A 120 -8.49 -2.96 22.14
C CYS A 120 -7.33 -2.17 22.77
N VAL A 121 -6.08 -2.62 22.58
CA VAL A 121 -4.87 -1.88 22.99
C VAL A 121 -4.75 -0.57 22.22
N ASN A 122 -5.01 -0.59 20.92
CA ASN A 122 -4.96 0.60 20.07
C ASN A 122 -6.07 1.62 20.42
N GLN A 123 -7.28 1.16 20.74
CA GLN A 123 -8.38 2.04 21.18
C GLN A 123 -8.12 2.71 22.55
N GLN A 124 -7.56 1.98 23.51
CA GLN A 124 -7.19 2.56 24.82
C GLN A 124 -6.13 3.66 24.69
N ASN A 125 -5.14 3.46 23.81
CA ASN A 125 -4.13 4.50 23.54
C ASN A 125 -4.72 5.75 22.88
N THR A 126 -5.79 5.63 22.08
CA THR A 126 -6.47 6.80 21.47
C THR A 126 -7.38 7.56 22.44
N ASN A 127 -7.99 6.87 23.41
CA ASN A 127 -8.95 7.51 24.33
C ASN A 127 -8.26 8.34 25.44
N VAL A 128 -6.93 8.26 25.57
CA VAL A 128 -6.15 8.96 26.61
C VAL A 128 -5.66 10.34 26.16
N SER A 129 -5.84 10.77 24.89
CA SER A 129 -5.34 12.09 24.44
C SER A 129 -6.45 13.08 24.01
N ASP A 130 -6.93 13.82 25.01
CA ASP A 130 -7.27 15.25 25.05
C ASP A 130 -8.04 15.95 23.91
N SER A 131 -8.95 16.82 24.33
CA SER A 131 -9.89 17.65 23.58
C SER A 131 -9.27 18.90 22.93
N GLY A 132 -8.57 18.73 21.80
CA GLY A 132 -8.00 19.84 21.04
C GLY A 132 -7.97 19.59 19.52
N ILE A 133 -7.98 20.65 18.71
CA ILE A 133 -7.86 20.54 17.24
C ILE A 133 -6.48 19.98 16.86
N LEU A 134 -5.44 20.37 17.61
CA LEU A 134 -4.07 19.88 17.42
C LEU A 134 -3.92 18.42 17.86
N SER A 135 -4.64 17.98 18.91
CA SER A 135 -4.68 16.58 19.31
C SER A 135 -5.53 15.75 18.36
N ARG A 136 -6.60 16.26 17.75
CA ARG A 136 -7.29 15.57 16.64
C ARG A 136 -6.39 15.39 15.42
N LEU A 137 -5.55 16.38 15.10
CA LEU A 137 -4.53 16.25 14.06
C LEU A 137 -3.45 15.25 14.46
N LYS A 138 -2.99 15.29 15.72
CA LYS A 138 -2.00 14.36 16.30
C LYS A 138 -2.55 12.95 16.51
N LEU A 139 -3.86 12.79 16.68
CA LEU A 139 -4.58 11.53 16.80
C LEU A 139 -4.86 10.99 15.40
N HIS A 140 -5.13 11.84 14.40
CA HIS A 140 -5.02 11.45 12.99
C HIS A 140 -3.59 11.08 12.59
N LEU A 141 -2.56 11.74 13.12
CA LEU A 141 -1.14 11.45 12.89
C LEU A 141 -0.60 10.26 13.72
N ASN A 142 -1.12 9.97 14.91
CA ASN A 142 -0.85 8.73 15.66
C ASN A 142 -1.69 7.56 15.12
N TYR A 143 -2.82 7.87 14.46
CA TYR A 143 -3.59 6.96 13.63
C TYR A 143 -2.99 6.81 12.22
N ILE A 144 -1.95 7.57 11.88
CA ILE A 144 -1.04 7.17 10.81
C ILE A 144 -0.28 5.97 11.39
N ASN A 145 -0.96 4.83 11.28
CA ASN A 145 -0.40 3.50 11.37
C ASN A 145 0.98 3.58 10.68
N PRO A 146 2.09 3.14 11.29
CA PRO A 146 3.41 3.19 10.63
C PRO A 146 3.37 2.54 9.23
N ASN A 147 2.44 1.60 9.02
CA ASN A 147 2.09 1.03 7.73
C ASN A 147 1.55 2.06 6.71
N LEU A 148 0.82 3.07 7.13
CA LEU A 148 0.20 4.11 6.29
C LEU A 148 1.23 5.11 5.73
N ILE A 149 2.22 5.53 6.54
CA ILE A 149 3.39 6.27 6.02
C ILE A 149 4.15 5.40 5.02
N TYR A 150 4.39 4.13 5.36
CA TYR A 150 5.05 3.20 4.45
C TYR A 150 4.28 3.07 3.13
N TYR A 151 2.94 3.04 3.18
CA TYR A 151 2.14 2.96 1.97
C TYR A 151 2.24 4.21 1.10
N TYR A 152 2.17 5.40 1.69
CA TYR A 152 2.33 6.65 0.94
C TYR A 152 3.73 6.78 0.34
N ILE A 153 4.78 6.39 1.08
CA ILE A 153 6.15 6.37 0.57
C ILE A 153 6.26 5.41 -0.62
N GLY A 154 5.73 4.19 -0.50
CA GLY A 154 5.73 3.21 -1.59
C GLY A 154 5.04 3.75 -2.85
N LEU A 155 3.83 4.29 -2.69
CA LEU A 155 3.06 4.87 -3.79
C LEU A 155 3.78 6.07 -4.42
N MET A 156 4.37 6.94 -3.60
CA MET A 156 5.17 8.07 -4.06
C MET A 156 6.39 7.61 -4.87
N VAL A 157 7.08 6.55 -4.43
CA VAL A 157 8.23 5.99 -5.15
C VAL A 157 7.82 5.49 -6.54
N PHE A 158 6.75 4.69 -6.65
CA PHE A 158 6.27 4.20 -7.95
C PHE A 158 5.73 5.31 -8.86
N ALA A 159 5.20 6.39 -8.30
CA ALA A 159 4.70 7.53 -9.06
C ALA A 159 5.82 8.48 -9.52
N LEU A 160 6.83 8.74 -8.69
CA LEU A 160 7.87 9.73 -8.97
C LEU A 160 8.99 9.20 -9.85
N VAL A 161 9.36 7.92 -9.75
CA VAL A 161 10.46 7.37 -10.56
C VAL A 161 10.23 7.55 -12.07
N PRO A 162 9.04 7.26 -12.64
CA PRO A 162 8.73 7.54 -14.05
C PRO A 162 8.89 9.02 -14.41
N VAL A 163 8.42 9.92 -13.54
CA VAL A 163 8.48 11.37 -13.76
C VAL A 163 9.93 11.86 -13.77
N ILE A 164 10.74 11.42 -12.80
CA ILE A 164 12.17 11.74 -12.73
C ILE A 164 12.89 11.22 -13.96
N SER A 165 12.60 9.98 -14.37
CA SER A 165 13.16 9.38 -15.58
C SER A 165 12.88 10.21 -16.83
N TRP A 166 11.64 10.68 -17.00
CA TRP A 166 11.27 11.57 -18.10
C TRP A 166 12.03 12.89 -18.08
N ILE A 167 12.17 13.51 -16.91
CA ILE A 167 12.92 14.77 -16.76
C ILE A 167 14.39 14.56 -17.13
N LEU A 168 15.01 13.47 -16.70
CA LEU A 168 16.42 13.17 -16.99
C LEU A 168 16.65 12.90 -18.48
N VAL A 169 15.79 12.11 -19.13
CA VAL A 169 15.88 11.90 -20.58
C VAL A 169 15.69 13.21 -21.34
N TYR A 170 14.73 14.03 -20.91
CA TYR A 170 14.48 15.34 -21.50
C TYR A 170 15.70 16.26 -21.43
N GLN A 171 16.44 16.25 -20.31
CA GLN A 171 17.69 17.01 -20.18
C GLN A 171 18.82 16.49 -21.07
N GLN A 172 18.89 15.17 -21.29
CA GLN A 172 19.96 14.55 -22.07
C GLN A 172 19.75 14.62 -23.59
N VAL A 173 18.52 14.42 -24.06
CA VAL A 173 18.24 14.26 -25.51
C VAL A 173 17.34 15.37 -26.07
N GLY A 174 16.80 16.25 -25.22
CA GLY A 174 15.94 17.36 -25.63
C GLY A 174 14.49 16.97 -25.91
N LEU A 175 13.69 17.94 -26.40
CA LEU A 175 12.24 17.83 -26.59
C LEU A 175 11.89 17.06 -27.87
N THR A 176 12.11 15.76 -27.88
CA THR A 176 11.61 14.89 -28.95
C THR A 176 10.41 14.10 -28.44
N PHE A 177 9.20 14.58 -28.74
CA PHE A 177 7.97 13.80 -28.60
C PHE A 177 7.96 12.65 -29.62
N GLY A 178 8.62 11.56 -29.25
CA GLY A 178 8.65 10.32 -30.03
C GLY A 178 7.61 9.30 -29.56
N VAL A 179 7.46 8.22 -30.34
CA VAL A 179 6.56 7.08 -30.03
C VAL A 179 6.78 6.54 -28.61
N TRP A 180 8.04 6.55 -28.12
CA TRP A 180 8.40 6.09 -26.78
C TRP A 180 7.79 6.93 -25.65
N SER A 181 7.64 8.24 -25.83
CA SER A 181 7.00 9.12 -24.85
C SER A 181 5.51 8.83 -24.75
N ILE A 182 4.86 8.59 -25.89
CA ILE A 182 3.43 8.23 -25.94
C ILE A 182 3.18 6.88 -25.26
N LEU A 183 4.01 5.87 -25.56
CA LEU A 183 3.92 4.55 -24.93
C LEU A 183 4.13 4.63 -23.42
N GLY A 184 5.14 5.38 -22.96
CA GLY A 184 5.35 5.64 -21.54
C GLY A 184 4.16 6.29 -20.86
N ALA A 185 3.57 7.31 -21.52
CA ALA A 185 2.42 8.02 -21.00
C ALA A 185 1.21 7.09 -20.86
N LEU A 186 1.01 6.20 -21.84
CA LEU A 186 -0.03 5.17 -21.77
C LEU A 186 0.17 4.23 -20.58
N PHE A 187 1.39 3.72 -20.34
CA PHE A 187 1.67 2.89 -19.17
C PHE A 187 1.37 3.63 -17.86
N PHE A 188 1.75 4.90 -17.77
CA PHE A 188 1.50 5.71 -16.58
C PHE A 188 0.00 5.98 -16.37
N VAL A 189 -0.75 6.31 -17.43
CA VAL A 189 -2.20 6.50 -17.36
C VAL A 189 -2.89 5.21 -16.95
N CYS A 190 -2.49 4.07 -17.52
CA CYS A 190 -3.01 2.75 -17.11
C CYS A 190 -2.74 2.50 -15.63
N TYR A 191 -1.53 2.77 -15.14
CA TYR A 191 -1.20 2.65 -13.71
C TYR A 191 -2.10 3.52 -12.84
N VAL A 192 -2.31 4.79 -13.19
CA VAL A 192 -3.20 5.70 -12.45
C VAL A 192 -4.64 5.18 -12.44
N ILE A 193 -5.14 4.66 -13.56
CA ILE A 193 -6.48 4.07 -13.64
C ILE A 193 -6.60 2.84 -12.72
N PHE A 194 -5.65 1.90 -12.77
CA PHE A 194 -5.67 0.73 -11.88
C PHE A 194 -5.56 1.13 -10.41
N ALA A 195 -4.63 2.03 -10.09
CA ALA A 195 -4.46 2.53 -8.73
C ALA A 195 -5.72 3.23 -8.19
N THR A 196 -6.40 4.01 -9.03
CA THR A 196 -7.66 4.66 -8.63
C THR A 196 -8.80 3.67 -8.43
N ILE A 197 -8.91 2.65 -9.29
CA ILE A 197 -9.89 1.56 -9.11
C ILE A 197 -9.66 0.85 -7.77
N ASP A 198 -8.42 0.49 -7.47
CA ASP A 198 -8.07 -0.21 -6.22
C ASP A 198 -8.33 0.67 -5.00
N VAL A 199 -7.95 1.96 -5.03
CA VAL A 199 -8.23 2.91 -3.95
C VAL A 199 -9.75 3.09 -3.74
N VAL A 200 -10.53 3.20 -4.81
CA VAL A 200 -11.99 3.31 -4.70
C VAL A 200 -12.59 2.03 -4.10
N ALA A 201 -12.09 0.85 -4.47
CA ALA A 201 -12.52 -0.41 -3.90
C ALA A 201 -12.25 -0.46 -2.38
N ILE A 202 -11.08 0.02 -1.93
CA ILE A 202 -10.71 0.14 -0.51
C ILE A 202 -11.65 1.08 0.24
N ILE A 203 -11.93 2.25 -0.32
CA ILE A 203 -12.82 3.23 0.32
C ILE A 203 -14.23 2.66 0.44
N LYS A 204 -14.70 1.95 -0.60
CA LYS A 204 -16.02 1.34 -0.63
C LYS A 204 -16.17 0.21 0.39
N SER A 205 -15.16 -0.67 0.55
CA SER A 205 -15.22 -1.74 1.56
C SER A 205 -15.31 -1.14 2.97
N ARG A 206 -14.48 -0.13 3.26
CA ARG A 206 -14.43 0.51 4.58
C ARG A 206 -15.69 1.30 4.95
N ASN A 207 -16.39 1.87 3.96
CA ASN A 207 -17.66 2.57 4.20
C ASN A 207 -18.85 1.63 4.38
N TYR A 208 -18.76 0.40 3.86
CA TYR A 208 -19.80 -0.61 4.08
C TYR A 208 -19.82 -1.06 5.56
N ASP A 209 -18.64 -1.17 6.18
CA ASP A 209 -18.50 -1.54 7.59
C ASP A 209 -19.09 -0.46 8.50
N LYS A 210 -18.85 0.83 8.21
CA LYS A 210 -19.39 1.96 9.00
C LYS A 210 -20.90 2.15 8.95
N ASN A 211 -21.57 1.69 7.89
CA ASN A 211 -23.02 1.86 7.76
C ASN A 211 -23.80 0.68 8.37
N ASN A 212 -23.11 -0.37 8.82
CA ASN A 212 -23.69 -1.54 9.47
C ASN A 212 -23.38 -1.61 10.98
N GLU A 213 -22.64 -0.63 11.52
CA GLU A 213 -22.55 -0.32 12.96
C GLU A 213 -23.74 0.55 13.40
#